data_AF-A0AAV6UG98-F1
#
_entry.id   AF-A0AAV6UG98-F1
#
_cell.length_a   1.000
_cell.length_b   1.000
_cell.length_c   1.000
_cell.angle_alpha   90.00
_cell.angle_beta   90.00
_cell.angle_gamma   90.00
#
_symmetry.space_group_name_H-M   'P 1'
#
loop_
_entity.id
_entity.type
_entity.pdbx_description
1 polymer ?
#
loop_
_entity_poly.entity_id
_entity_poly.type
_entity_poly.pdbx_seq_one_letter_code
_entity_poly.pdbx_strand_id
1 'polypeptide(L)'
;MKDLLKRVLGRALLSQEEMFTVLCDCESLMNSRPLTYISENNKDPVPLSPSMFLQDIQEWRTPDLDSVDQKSLNRRVFIINNYPNIVLKNIEGKIEIGKSHYL
;
A
#
# COMPACT_ATOMS: atom_id res chain seq x y z
N MET A 1 26.73 8.32 10.41
CA MET A 1 27.39 7.33 9.54
C MET A 1 28.91 7.41 9.60
N LYS A 2 29.53 8.56 9.28
CA LYS A 2 30.99 8.76 9.37
C LYS A 2 31.62 8.27 10.68
N ASP A 3 31.06 8.63 11.84
CA ASP A 3 31.61 8.18 13.13
C ASP A 3 31.35 6.71 13.43
N LEU A 4 30.29 6.13 12.85
CA LEU A 4 30.00 4.69 12.94
C LEU A 4 31.04 3.90 12.15
N LEU A 5 31.33 4.32 10.92
CA LEU A 5 32.36 3.72 10.07
C LEU A 5 33.74 3.80 10.73
N LYS A 6 34.09 4.95 11.32
CA LYS A 6 35.34 5.08 12.10
C LYS A 6 35.42 4.08 13.26
N ARG A 7 34.31 3.87 13.97
CA ARG A 7 34.25 2.92 15.08
C ARG A 7 34.30 1.46 14.62
N VAL A 8 33.63 1.12 13.53
CA VAL A 8 33.54 -0.26 13.01
C VAL A 8 34.83 -0.67 12.29
N LEU A 9 35.36 0.18 11.41
CA LEU A 9 36.56 -0.10 10.63
C LEU A 9 37.85 0.08 11.44
N GLY A 10 37.81 0.94 12.47
CA GLY A 10 38.93 1.16 13.38
C GLY A 10 40.20 1.62 12.64
N ARG A 11 41.22 0.74 12.62
CA ARG A 11 42.52 0.97 11.96
C ARG A 11 42.71 0.14 10.69
N ALA A 12 41.66 -0.46 10.15
CA ALA A 12 41.75 -1.21 8.89
C ALA A 12 42.27 -0.31 7.76
N LEU A 13 43.27 -0.79 7.02
CA LEU A 13 43.68 -0.20 5.75
C LEU A 13 42.83 -0.85 4.66
N LEU A 14 41.98 -0.05 4.03
CA LEU A 14 41.16 -0.48 2.91
C LEU A 14 41.72 0.12 1.63
N SER A 15 41.74 -0.67 0.57
CA SER A 15 41.87 -0.16 -0.78
C SER A 15 40.68 0.74 -1.14
N GLN A 16 40.82 1.49 -2.23
CA GLN A 16 39.74 2.33 -2.72
C GLN A 16 38.48 1.51 -3.05
N GLU A 17 38.66 0.33 -3.64
CA GLU A 17 37.56 -0.56 -4.04
C GLU A 17 36.83 -1.15 -2.83
N GLU A 18 37.57 -1.58 -1.80
CA GLU A 18 36.98 -2.06 -0.56
C GLU A 18 36.22 -0.95 0.17
N MET A 19 36.78 0.26 0.24
CA MET A 19 36.10 1.41 0.84
C MET A 19 34.82 1.77 0.08
N PHE A 20 34.86 1.72 -1.25
CA PHE A 20 33.69 1.99 -2.08
C PHE A 20 32.59 0.96 -1.84
N THR A 21 32.96 -0.32 -1.77
CA THR A 21 32.03 -1.42 -1.47
C THR A 21 31.34 -1.21 -0.12
N VAL A 22 32.09 -0.87 0.94
CA VAL A 22 31.53 -0.59 2.27
C VAL A 22 30.56 0.60 2.23
N LEU A 23 30.86 1.64 1.46
CA LEU A 23 29.97 2.79 1.32
C LEU A 23 28.70 2.45 0.55
N CYS A 24 28.78 1.64 -0.51
CA CYS A 24 27.61 1.15 -1.24
C CYS A 24 26.67 0.34 -0.34
N ASP A 25 27.23 -0.53 0.51
CA ASP A 25 26.42 -1.29 1.48
C ASP A 25 25.73 -0.37 2.49
N CYS A 26 26.46 0.62 3.00
CA CYS A 26 25.91 1.62 3.92
C CYS A 26 24.79 2.44 3.27
N GLU A 27 24.98 2.88 2.03
CA GLU A 27 23.98 3.59 1.26
C GLU A 27 22.73 2.73 1.05
N SER A 28 22.90 1.50 0.57
CA SER A 28 21.80 0.56 0.32
C SER A 28 20.96 0.31 1.58
N LEU A 29 21.63 0.12 2.73
CA LEU A 29 20.96 -0.07 4.02
C LEU A 29 20.20 1.17 4.50
N MET A 30 20.77 2.37 4.35
CA MET A 30 20.06 3.59 4.71
C MET A 30 18.87 3.85 3.80
N ASN A 31 19.06 3.64 2.50
CA ASN A 31 18.05 3.93 1.49
C ASN A 31 16.88 2.93 1.52
N SER A 32 17.13 1.69 1.96
CA SER A 32 16.08 0.67 2.15
C SER A 32 15.39 0.75 3.51
N ARG A 33 15.93 1.50 4.48
CA ARG A 33 15.37 1.56 5.82
C ARG A 33 13.99 2.23 5.83
N PRO A 34 12.96 1.61 6.43
CA PRO A 34 11.63 2.22 6.49
C PRO A 34 11.61 3.44 7.41
N LEU A 35 10.99 4.51 6.93
CA LEU A 35 10.69 5.77 7.61
C LEU A 35 9.36 5.71 8.35
N THR A 36 8.45 4.84 7.92
CA THR A 36 7.13 4.63 8.52
C THR A 36 7.03 3.26 9.17
N TYR A 37 5.93 3.05 9.89
CA TYR A 37 5.62 1.78 10.54
C TYR A 37 5.61 0.60 9.55
N ILE A 38 6.22 -0.51 9.95
CA ILE A 38 6.14 -1.79 9.24
C ILE A 38 4.98 -2.57 9.85
N SER A 39 3.95 -2.84 9.07
CA SER A 39 2.82 -3.66 9.49
C SER A 39 3.03 -5.14 9.17
N GLU A 40 2.50 -6.02 10.02
CA GLU A 40 2.38 -7.46 9.75
C GLU A 40 1.16 -7.78 8.85
N ASN A 41 0.25 -6.82 8.68
CA ASN A 41 -0.94 -6.99 7.85
C ASN A 41 -0.66 -6.58 6.40
N ASN A 42 -0.74 -7.55 5.49
CA ASN A 42 -0.53 -7.33 4.04
C ASN A 42 -1.58 -6.43 3.36
N LYS A 43 -2.63 -5.98 4.08
CA LYS A 43 -3.60 -5.01 3.57
C LYS A 43 -3.21 -3.56 3.90
N ASP A 44 -2.23 -3.36 4.77
CA ASP A 44 -1.77 -2.03 5.14
C ASP A 44 -0.80 -1.49 4.08
N PRO A 45 -0.61 -0.16 3.99
CA PRO A 45 0.31 0.43 3.04
C PRO A 45 1.75 -0.06 3.23
N VAL A 46 2.47 -0.20 2.12
CA VAL A 46 3.91 -0.50 2.15
C VAL A 46 4.65 0.64 2.85
N PRO A 47 5.59 0.35 3.76
CA PRO A 47 6.32 1.38 4.47
C PRO A 47 7.19 2.22 3.52
N LEU A 48 7.21 3.54 3.72
CA LEU A 48 8.03 4.46 2.94
C LEU A 48 9.50 4.26 3.30
N SER A 49 10.38 4.13 2.31
CA SER A 49 11.84 4.18 2.50
C SER A 49 12.44 5.37 1.74
N PRO A 50 13.63 5.89 2.12
CA PRO A 50 14.26 6.99 1.39
C PRO A 50 14.46 6.72 -0.10
N SER A 51 14.75 5.47 -0.48
CA SER A 51 14.93 5.09 -1.89
C SER A 51 13.72 5.41 -2.76
N MET A 52 12.50 5.36 -2.20
CA MET A 52 11.27 5.66 -2.93
C MET A 52 11.17 7.13 -3.38
N PHE A 53 11.95 8.03 -2.78
CA PHE A 53 12.01 9.45 -3.16
C PHE A 53 13.22 9.79 -4.01
N LEU A 54 14.27 8.96 -3.98
CA LEU A 54 15.49 9.15 -4.76
C LEU A 54 15.39 8.58 -6.18
N GLN A 55 14.50 7.62 -6.38
CA GLN A 55 14.26 7.00 -7.68
C GLN A 55 13.18 7.76 -8.44
N ASP A 56 13.32 7.84 -9.77
CA ASP A 56 12.26 8.36 -10.63
C ASP A 56 10.99 7.53 -10.46
N ILE A 57 9.84 8.20 -10.50
CA ILE A 57 8.52 7.58 -10.43
C ILE A 57 8.37 6.62 -11.61
N GLN A 58 8.50 5.32 -11.36
CA GLN A 58 8.47 4.28 -12.39
C GLN A 58 7.04 4.04 -12.93
N GLU A 59 6.01 4.34 -12.13
CA GLU A 59 4.61 4.20 -12.51
C GLU A 59 3.79 5.38 -11.99
N TRP A 60 2.90 5.93 -12.82
CA TRP A 60 1.93 6.98 -12.44
C TRP A 60 0.77 6.44 -11.57
N ARG A 61 0.85 5.18 -11.17
CA ARG A 61 -0.18 4.49 -10.41
C ARG A 61 -0.07 4.80 -8.93
N THR A 62 -1.21 4.72 -8.28
CA THR A 62 -1.38 4.96 -6.84
C THR A 62 -2.20 3.80 -6.32
N PRO A 63 -1.56 2.65 -5.97
CA PRO A 63 -2.26 1.40 -5.68
C PRO A 63 -3.32 1.53 -4.59
N ASP A 64 -3.10 2.43 -3.65
CA ASP A 64 -4.04 2.83 -2.62
C ASP A 64 -5.32 3.44 -3.22
N LEU A 65 -5.20 4.44 -4.09
CA LEU A 65 -6.33 5.05 -4.80
C LEU A 65 -6.98 4.05 -5.78
N ASP A 66 -6.18 3.29 -6.52
CA ASP A 66 -6.64 2.29 -7.48
C ASP A 66 -7.49 1.22 -6.77
N SER A 67 -7.10 0.81 -5.56
CA SER A 67 -7.84 -0.18 -4.77
C SER A 67 -9.20 0.33 -4.26
N VAL A 68 -9.29 1.62 -3.94
CA VAL A 68 -10.54 2.26 -3.49
C VAL A 68 -11.48 2.45 -4.67
N ASP A 69 -10.95 2.88 -5.82
CA ASP A 69 -11.73 3.04 -7.04
C ASP A 69 -12.26 1.69 -7.52
N GLN A 70 -11.44 0.63 -7.52
CA GLN A 70 -11.87 -0.71 -7.89
C GLN A 70 -13.02 -1.24 -7.02
N LYS A 71 -12.99 -1.01 -5.69
CA LYS A 71 -14.12 -1.37 -4.80
C LYS A 71 -15.39 -0.61 -5.13
N SER A 72 -15.27 0.68 -5.41
CA SER A 72 -16.39 1.56 -5.77
C SER A 72 -17.01 1.15 -7.11
N LEU A 73 -16.17 0.86 -8.10
CA LEU A 73 -16.58 0.33 -9.41
C LEU A 73 -17.25 -1.03 -9.28
N ASN A 74 -16.67 -1.97 -8.52
CA ASN A 74 -17.25 -3.29 -8.29
C ASN A 74 -18.63 -3.20 -7.64
N ARG A 75 -18.80 -2.29 -6.66
CA ARG A 75 -20.10 -2.05 -6.04
C ARG A 75 -21.11 -1.50 -7.04
N ARG A 76 -20.71 -0.56 -7.89
CA ARG A 76 -21.56 -0.01 -8.95
C ARG A 76 -21.97 -1.08 -9.96
N VAL A 77 -21.03 -1.90 -10.43
CA VAL A 77 -21.28 -3.02 -11.34
C VAL A 77 -22.24 -4.03 -10.71
N PHE A 78 -22.04 -4.37 -9.43
CA PHE A 78 -22.96 -5.24 -8.70
C PHE A 78 -24.39 -4.67 -8.65
N ILE A 79 -24.53 -3.38 -8.32
CA ILE A 79 -25.85 -2.72 -8.29
C ILE A 79 -26.50 -2.75 -9.67
N ILE A 80 -25.77 -2.42 -10.74
CA ILE A 80 -26.31 -2.40 -12.10
C ILE A 80 -26.78 -3.80 -12.52
N ASN A 81 -25.95 -4.82 -12.30
CA ASN A 81 -26.26 -6.19 -12.71
C ASN A 81 -27.42 -6.81 -11.92
N ASN A 82 -27.60 -6.40 -10.65
CA ASN A 82 -28.62 -6.96 -9.77
C ASN A 82 -29.83 -6.04 -9.56
N TYR A 83 -29.83 -4.85 -10.15
CA TYR A 83 -30.90 -3.85 -10.05
C TYR A 83 -32.31 -4.43 -10.26
N PRO A 84 -32.58 -5.21 -11.33
CA PRO A 84 -33.92 -5.77 -11.53
C PRO A 84 -34.39 -6.65 -10.37
N ASN A 85 -33.53 -7.52 -9.85
CA ASN A 85 -33.85 -8.39 -8.72
C ASN A 85 -34.02 -7.63 -7.40
N ILE A 86 -33.23 -6.57 -7.19
CA ILE A 86 -33.31 -5.71 -6.00
C ILE A 86 -34.63 -4.92 -6.01
N VAL A 87 -35.04 -4.39 -7.16
CA VAL A 87 -36.31 -3.67 -7.30
C VAL A 87 -37.50 -4.60 -7.07
N LEU A 88 -37.47 -5.81 -7.63
CA LEU A 88 -38.53 -6.81 -7.42
C LEU A 88 -38.70 -7.16 -5.95
N LYS A 89 -37.61 -7.48 -5.22
CA LYS A 89 -37.67 -7.74 -3.77
C LYS A 89 -38.22 -6.57 -2.96
N ASN A 90 -37.88 -5.33 -3.33
CA ASN A 90 -38.38 -4.15 -2.64
C ASN A 90 -39.88 -3.92 -2.89
N ILE A 91 -40.38 -4.27 -4.08
CA ILE A 91 -41.80 -4.23 -4.40
C ILE A 91 -42.55 -5.32 -3.61
N GLU A 92 -42.04 -6.55 -3.62
CA GLU A 92 -42.60 -7.68 -2.87
C GLU A 92 -42.67 -7.38 -1.37
N GLY A 93 -41.58 -6.88 -0.77
CA GLY A 93 -41.56 -6.50 0.64
C GLY A 93 -42.56 -5.39 0.99
N LYS A 94 -42.77 -4.40 0.11
CA LYS A 94 -43.81 -3.37 0.32
C LYS A 94 -45.22 -3.94 0.26
N ILE A 95 -45.45 -4.94 -0.58
CA ILE A 95 -46.76 -5.62 -0.69
C ILE A 95 -47.03 -6.43 0.58
N GLU A 96 -46.03 -7.11 1.14
CA GLU A 96 -46.17 -7.85 2.41
C GLU A 96 -46.44 -6.94 3.61
N ILE A 97 -45.72 -5.81 3.72
CA ILE A 97 -45.95 -4.82 4.78
C ILE A 97 -47.36 -4.22 4.64
N GLY A 98 -47.81 -3.95 3.41
CA GLY A 98 -49.16 -3.46 3.15
C GLY A 98 -50.24 -4.45 3.60
N LYS A 99 -50.06 -5.76 3.37
CA LYS A 99 -51.02 -6.79 3.82
C LYS A 99 -51.11 -6.93 5.34
N SER A 100 -50.00 -6.69 6.06
CA SER A 100 -49.96 -6.72 7.53
C SER A 100 -50.72 -5.56 8.19
N HIS A 101 -50.94 -4.46 7.47
CA HIS A 101 -51.63 -3.27 7.99
C HIS A 101 -53.18 -3.33 7.85
N TYR A 102 -53.71 -4.36 7.20
CA TYR A 102 -55.15 -4.59 7.00
C TYR A 102 -55.69 -5.84 7.72
N LEU A 103 -54.91 -6.42 8.65
CA LEU A 103 -55.32 -7.52 9.54
C LEU A 103 -55.32 -7.08 11.01
#